data_AF-A0AB37U806-F1
#
_entry.id   AF-A0AB37U806-F1
#
_cell.length_a   1.000
_cell.length_b   1.000
_cell.length_c   1.000
_cell.angle_alpha   90.00
_cell.angle_beta   90.00
_cell.angle_gamma   90.00
#
_symmetry.space_group_name_H-M   'P 1'
#
loop_
_entity.id
_entity.type
_entity.pdbx_description
1 polymer ?
#
loop_
_entity_poly.entity_id
_entity_poly.type
_entity_poly.pdbx_seq_one_letter_code
_entity_poly.pdbx_strand_id
1 'polypeptide(L)' 'MQIGLRPTSNVDFEFIHQVTKAAMQTYVEQTWGSWVDDEQRVRTYNSIDLSTHQIIQLDGRDVGCLAVERHSSHLQLMGL' A
#
# COMPACT_ATOMS: atom_id res chain seq x y z
N MET A 1 6.96 16.01 -14.74
CA MET A 1 5.95 15.10 -14.21
C MET A 1 6.22 13.70 -14.75
N GLN A 2 7.11 12.98 -14.08
CA GLN A 2 7.49 11.61 -14.38
C GLN A 2 6.94 10.71 -13.28
N ILE A 3 6.21 9.67 -13.68
CA ILE A 3 5.72 8.64 -12.77
C ILE A 3 6.58 7.40 -12.94
N GLY A 4 7.03 6.81 -11.83
CA GLY A 4 7.83 5.60 -11.80
C GLY A 4 7.35 4.62 -10.73
N LEU A 5 7.87 3.40 -10.80
CA LEU A 5 7.72 2.38 -9.78
C LEU A 5 9.12 1.96 -9.33
N ARG A 6 9.31 1.84 -8.01
CA ARG A 6 10.50 1.20 -7.46
C ARG A 6 10.10 -0.04 -6.63
N PRO A 7 10.98 -1.05 -6.53
CA PRO A 7 10.77 -2.16 -5.62
C PRO A 7 10.55 -1.68 -4.18
N THR A 8 9.65 -2.36 -3.48
CA THR A 8 9.44 -2.19 -2.04
C THR A 8 10.52 -2.95 -1.27
N SER A 9 10.84 -2.46 -0.08
CA SER A 9 11.71 -3.11 0.90
C SER A 9 11.15 -2.95 2.32
N ASN A 10 11.76 -3.62 3.30
CA ASN A 10 11.28 -3.56 4.69
C ASN A 10 11.26 -2.15 5.29
N VAL A 11 12.08 -1.22 4.79
CA VAL A 11 12.08 0.17 5.28
C VAL A 11 10.82 0.94 4.86
N ASP A 12 10.06 0.42 3.89
CA ASP A 12 8.88 1.08 3.33
C ASP A 12 7.59 0.73 4.08
N PHE A 13 7.63 -0.18 5.06
CA PHE A 13 6.43 -0.71 5.71
C PHE A 13 5.61 0.39 6.39
N GLU A 14 6.26 1.27 7.15
CA GLU A 14 5.57 2.40 7.78
C GLU A 14 5.03 3.37 6.74
N PHE A 15 5.75 3.60 5.63
CA PHE A 15 5.25 4.43 4.54
C PHE A 15 3.97 3.83 3.92
N ILE A 16 3.94 2.52 3.68
CA ILE A 16 2.76 1.81 3.15
C ILE A 16 1.57 1.91 4.11
N HIS A 17 1.80 1.79 5.43
CA HIS A 17 0.76 2.01 6.45
C HIS A 17 0.21 3.44 6.38
N GLN A 18 1.08 4.46 6.26
CA GLN A 18 0.63 5.85 6.16
C GLN A 18 -0.16 6.12 4.88
N VAL A 19 0.26 5.55 3.74
CA VAL A 19 -0.50 5.61 2.48
C VAL A 19 -1.87 4.96 2.63
N THR A 20 -1.92 3.77 3.24
CA THR A 20 -3.17 3.03 3.49
C THR A 20 -4.09 3.81 4.39
N LYS A 21 -3.58 4.39 5.49
CA LYS A 21 -4.33 5.25 6.39
C LYS A 21 -4.90 6.47 5.67
N ALA A 22 -4.07 7.19 4.90
CA ALA A 22 -4.50 8.37 4.16
C ALA A 22 -5.60 8.05 3.13
N ALA A 23 -5.58 6.86 2.53
CA ALA A 23 -6.57 6.42 1.55
C ALA A 23 -7.83 5.82 2.18
N MET A 24 -7.70 5.06 3.27
CA MET A 24 -8.74 4.15 3.77
C MET A 24 -9.34 4.54 5.12
N GLN A 25 -8.70 5.42 5.90
CA GLN A 25 -9.17 5.73 7.26
C GLN A 25 -10.65 6.14 7.29
N THR A 26 -11.03 7.12 6.48
CA THR A 26 -12.41 7.61 6.39
C THR A 26 -13.38 6.49 6.03
N TYR A 27 -13.01 5.63 5.08
CA TYR A 27 -13.84 4.50 4.67
C TYR A 27 -14.01 3.48 5.80
N VAL A 28 -12.92 3.16 6.51
CA VAL A 28 -12.92 2.23 7.64
C VAL A 28 -13.79 2.75 8.78
N GLU A 29 -13.65 4.03 9.13
CA GLU A 29 -14.45 4.68 10.17
C GLU A 29 -15.93 4.71 9.80
N GLN A 30 -16.28 4.98 8.54
CA GLN A 30 -17.67 4.96 8.08
C GLN A 30 -18.28 3.55 8.09
N THR A 31 -17.48 2.53 7.82
CA THR A 31 -17.97 1.15 7.68
C THR A 31 -18.01 0.40 9.03
N TRP A 32 -17.02 0.65 9.90
CA TRP A 32 -16.82 -0.10 11.15
C TRP A 32 -16.70 0.78 12.40
N GLY A 33 -16.84 2.10 12.27
CA GLY A 33 -16.96 3.04 13.39
C GLY A 33 -15.67 3.65 13.90
N SER A 34 -14.52 2.99 13.74
CA SER A 34 -13.23 3.53 14.19
C SER A 34 -12.02 2.98 13.43
N TRP A 35 -10.96 3.78 13.38
CA TRP A 35 -9.63 3.36 12.97
C TRP A 35 -8.76 3.07 14.21
N VAL A 36 -8.44 1.80 14.44
CA VAL A 36 -7.50 1.39 15.50
C VAL A 36 -6.11 1.22 14.90
N ASP A 37 -5.24 2.21 15.12
CA ASP A 37 -3.98 2.35 14.37
C ASP A 37 -3.04 1.15 14.50
N ASP A 38 -2.91 0.58 15.69
CA ASP A 38 -2.04 -0.58 15.93
C ASP A 38 -2.57 -1.85 15.25
N GLU A 39 -3.89 -2.07 15.27
CA GLU A 39 -4.50 -3.19 14.56
C GLU A 39 -4.31 -3.06 13.04
N GLN A 40 -4.49 -1.85 12.51
CA GLN A 40 -4.32 -1.57 11.08
C GLN A 40 -2.86 -1.69 10.65
N ARG A 41 -1.92 -1.28 11.50
CA ARG A 41 -0.49 -1.45 11.25
C ARG A 41 -0.12 -2.93 11.17
N VAL A 42 -0.58 -3.74 12.13
CA VAL A 42 -0.36 -5.20 12.12
C VAL A 42 -0.96 -5.84 10.86
N ARG A 43 -2.19 -5.47 10.49
CA ARG A 43 -2.84 -5.97 9.27
C ARG A 43 -2.06 -5.63 8.01
N THR A 44 -1.67 -4.36 7.88
CA THR A 44 -0.88 -3.87 6.74
C THR A 44 0.46 -4.60 6.67
N TYR A 45 1.16 -4.77 7.79
CA TYR A 45 2.48 -5.40 7.77
C TYR A 45 2.40 -6.89 7.42
N ASN A 46 1.31 -7.55 7.80
CA ASN A 46 1.05 -8.93 7.42
C ASN A 46 0.59 -9.10 5.97
N SER A 47 0.05 -8.06 5.33
CA SER A 47 -0.39 -8.10 3.92
C SER A 47 0.73 -7.76 2.93
N ILE A 48 1.78 -7.06 3.37
CA ILE A 48 2.90 -6.69 2.50
C ILE A 48 3.64 -7.93 2.01
N ASP A 49 3.68 -8.06 0.68
CA ASP A 49 4.52 -8.99 -0.05
C ASP A 49 5.46 -8.21 -0.97
N LEU A 50 6.76 -8.27 -0.69
CA LEU A 50 7.81 -7.56 -1.43
C LEU A 50 7.86 -7.94 -2.92
N SER A 51 7.31 -9.08 -3.31
CA SER A 51 7.27 -9.53 -4.72
C SER A 51 6.14 -8.89 -5.53
N THR A 52 5.06 -8.45 -4.87
CA THR A 52 3.88 -7.86 -5.51
C THR A 52 3.78 -6.35 -5.28
N HIS A 53 4.38 -5.85 -4.19
CA HIS A 53 4.32 -4.45 -3.80
C HIS A 53 5.44 -3.63 -4.43
N GLN A 54 5.08 -2.45 -4.92
CA GLN A 54 5.99 -1.44 -5.44
C GLN A 54 5.60 -0.06 -4.91
N ILE A 55 6.58 0.82 -4.72
CA ILE A 55 6.35 2.20 -4.34
C ILE A 55 6.19 3.06 -5.59
N ILE A 56 5.12 3.85 -5.63
CA ILE A 56 4.83 4.80 -6.69
C ILE A 56 5.67 6.05 -6.43
N GLN A 57 6.42 6.49 -7.44
CA GLN A 57 7.23 7.69 -7.38
C GLN A 57 6.73 8.75 -8.36
N LEU A 58 6.62 10.00 -7.89
CA LEU A 58 6.37 11.18 -8.72
C LEU A 58 7.59 12.11 -8.64
N ASP A 59 8.23 12.34 -9.78
CA ASP A 59 9.45 13.16 -9.88
C ASP A 59 10.51 12.75 -8.82
N GLY A 60 10.65 11.44 -8.58
CA GLY A 60 11.59 10.83 -7.62
C GLY A 60 11.13 10.78 -6.17
N ARG A 61 9.95 11.33 -5.84
CA ARG A 61 9.38 11.30 -4.49
C ARG A 61 8.38 10.16 -4.34
N ASP A 62 8.48 9.41 -3.25
CA ASP A 62 7.52 8.36 -2.92
C ASP A 62 6.15 8.96 -2.57
N VAL A 63 5.09 8.51 -3.23
CA VAL A 63 3.74 9.09 -3.13
C VAL A 63 2.61 8.06 -2.99
N GLY A 64 2.90 6.77 -3.14
CA GLY A 64 1.89 5.72 -2.99
C GLY A 64 2.46 4.32 -3.06
N CYS A 65 1.59 3.32 -3.00
CA CYS A 65 1.93 1.92 -3.13
C CYS A 65 0.99 1.25 -4.15
N LEU A 66 1.56 0.37 -4.97
CA LEU A 66 0.83 -0.49 -5.90
C LEU A 66 1.15 -1.94 -5.56
N ALA A 67 0.13 -2.75 -5.32
CA ALA A 67 0.26 -4.18 -5.08
C ALA A 67 -0.45 -4.95 -6.20
N VAL A 68 0.32 -5.60 -7.06
CA VAL A 68 -0.21 -6.37 -8.20
C VAL A 68 0.53 -7.67 -8.40
N GLU A 69 -0.22 -8.73 -8.64
CA GLU A 69 0.30 -9.98 -9.19
C GLU A 69 0.12 -9.98 -10.71
N ARG A 70 1.17 -10.36 -11.44
CA ARG A 70 1.18 -10.36 -12.90
C ARG A 70 1.06 -11.79 -13.43
N HIS A 71 -0.05 -12.07 -14.10
CA HIS A 71 -0.25 -13.31 -14.84
C HIS A 71 -0.14 -13.05 -16.34
N SER A 72 -0.03 -14.12 -17.14
CA SER A 72 0.08 -14.02 -18.59
C SER A 72 -1.16 -13.42 -19.27
N SER A 73 -2.35 -13.58 -18.66
CA SER A 73 -3.62 -13.12 -19.22
C SER A 73 -4.25 -11.92 -18.51
N HIS A 74 -3.80 -11.62 -17.28
CA HIS A 74 -4.42 -10.59 -16.45
C HIS A 74 -3.47 -10.04 -15.39
N LEU A 75 -3.87 -8.92 -14.80
CA LEU A 75 -3.29 -8.38 -13.59
C LEU A 75 -4.29 -8.57 -12.47
N GLN A 76 -3.82 -9.08 -11.33
CA GLN A 76 -4.63 -9.20 -10.12
C GLN A 76 -4.21 -8.09 -9.15
N LEU A 77 -5.18 -7.27 -8.74
CA LEU A 77 -4.97 -6.28 -7.69
C LEU A 77 -4.93 -7.01 -6.34
N MET A 78 -3.87 -6.74 -5.57
CA MET A 78 -3.73 -7.29 -4.23
C MET A 78 -4.26 -6.29 -3.20
N GLY A 79 -4.83 -6.80 -2.12
CA GLY A 79 -5.28 -5.97 -1.00
C GLY A 79 -4.09 -5.51 -0.15
N LEU A 80 -4.18 -4.27 0.35
CA LEU A 80 -3.34 -3.72 1.41
C LEU A 80 -4.03 -3.89 2.75
#